data_AF-S7PIM3-F1
#
_entry.id   AF-S7PIM3-F1
#
_cell.length_a   1.000
_cell.length_b   1.000
_cell.length_c   1.000
_cell.angle_alpha   90.00
_cell.angle_beta   90.00
_cell.angle_gamma   90.00
#
_symmetry.space_group_name_H-M   'P 1'
#
loop_
_entity.id
_entity.type
_entity.pdbx_description
1 polymer ?
#
loop_
_entity_poly.entity_id
_entity_poly.type
_entity_poly.pdbx_seq_one_letter_code
_entity_poly.pdbx_strand_id
1 'polypeptide(L)'
;MPLPDTLFCAQQIHIPPELPDILKQFTKAAIRTQPADVLQWAAGYFSALSRGDPLPVKDRIEMPVATQKTDTGLTQGMLKVLHKQSLNTAMKNLCEILTQDPEGGPARIPFKTFSYVYRYLSSLDSDIATSETEAYLASLKDSM
;
A
#
# COMPACT_ATOMS: atom_id res chain seq x y z
N MET A 1 26.45 52.85 16.88
CA MET A 1 27.03 51.63 17.48
C MET A 1 27.15 50.61 16.36
N PRO A 2 28.33 50.05 16.05
CA PRO A 2 28.42 48.98 15.07
C PRO A 2 27.72 47.73 15.62
N LEU A 3 27.06 46.97 14.75
CA LEU A 3 26.38 45.72 15.10
C LEU A 3 27.41 44.67 15.54
N PRO A 4 27.11 43.82 16.53
CA PRO A 4 28.06 42.79 16.96
C PRO A 4 28.33 41.83 15.79
N ASP A 5 29.62 41.62 15.50
CA ASP A 5 30.07 40.62 14.54
C ASP A 5 29.44 39.27 14.89
N THR A 6 28.93 38.58 13.88
CA THR A 6 28.38 37.24 14.04
C THR A 6 29.51 36.31 14.50
N LEU A 7 29.55 36.02 15.81
CA LEU A 7 30.59 35.24 16.50
C LEU A 7 30.69 33.76 16.07
N PHE A 8 30.03 33.36 14.98
CA PHE A 8 30.01 31.98 14.52
C PHE A 8 31.07 31.79 13.43
N CYS A 9 32.19 31.18 13.79
CA CYS A 9 33.16 30.71 12.81
C CYS A 9 32.66 29.39 12.21
N ALA A 10 32.66 29.26 10.88
CA ALA A 10 32.27 28.02 10.19
C ALA A 10 33.05 26.77 10.68
N GLN A 11 34.25 26.97 11.24
CA GLN A 11 35.10 25.93 11.82
C GLN A 11 34.51 25.28 13.09
N GLN A 12 33.58 25.94 13.78
CA GLN A 12 32.91 25.40 14.97
C GLN A 12 31.74 24.48 14.60
N ILE A 13 31.26 24.54 13.34
CA ILE A 13 30.18 23.69 12.84
C ILE A 13 30.80 22.37 12.37
N HIS A 14 30.88 21.42 13.28
CA HIS A 14 31.39 20.09 12.96
C HIS A 14 30.30 19.28 12.24
N ILE A 15 30.38 19.18 10.91
CA ILE A 15 29.44 18.42 10.09
C ILE A 15 29.92 16.96 10.02
N PRO A 16 29.14 15.98 10.52
CA PRO A 16 29.49 14.57 10.38
C PRO A 16 29.58 14.18 8.89
N PRO A 17 30.61 13.43 8.47
CA PRO A 17 30.80 13.07 7.06
C PRO A 17 29.68 12.19 6.49
N GLU A 18 28.91 11.50 7.34
CA GLU A 18 27.77 10.65 6.96
C GLU A 18 26.48 11.46 6.73
N LEU A 19 26.38 12.64 7.32
CA LEU A 19 25.16 13.46 7.29
C LEU A 19 24.69 13.79 5.86
N PRO A 20 25.58 14.19 4.92
CA PRO A 20 25.16 14.50 3.55
C PRO A 20 24.52 13.29 2.84
N ASP A 21 25.06 12.08 3.05
CA ASP A 21 24.53 10.89 2.40
C ASP A 21 23.20 10.45 3.00
N ILE A 22 23.06 10.54 4.34
CA ILE A 22 21.78 10.28 5.03
C ILE A 22 20.68 11.21 4.50
N LEU A 23 20.97 12.52 4.41
CA LEU A 23 20.01 13.51 3.89
C LEU A 23 19.67 13.26 2.42
N LYS A 24 20.65 12.85 1.61
CA LYS A 24 20.44 12.48 0.20
C LYS A 24 19.52 11.26 0.08
N GLN A 25 19.75 10.22 0.88
CA GLN A 25 18.92 9.01 0.88
C GLN A 25 17.49 9.33 1.37
N PHE A 26 17.36 10.11 2.44
CA PHE A 26 16.08 10.59 2.95
C PHE A 26 15.28 11.34 1.87
N THR A 27 15.90 12.32 1.22
CA THR A 27 15.26 13.13 0.18
C THR A 27 14.85 12.27 -1.02
N LYS A 28 15.73 11.34 -1.42
CA LYS A 28 15.43 10.36 -2.48
C LYS A 28 14.24 9.48 -2.11
N ALA A 29 14.16 9.00 -0.88
CA ALA A 29 13.05 8.18 -0.41
C ALA A 29 11.73 8.98 -0.36
N ALA A 30 11.77 10.22 0.14
CA ALA A 30 10.61 11.11 0.20
C ALA A 30 10.02 11.41 -1.20
N ILE A 31 10.88 11.69 -2.18
CA ILE A 31 10.46 11.92 -3.58
C ILE A 31 9.82 10.66 -4.17
N ARG A 32 10.34 9.47 -3.82
CA ARG A 32 9.79 8.20 -4.33
C ARG A 32 8.44 7.87 -3.70
N THR A 33 8.26 8.11 -2.40
CA THR A 33 7.03 7.78 -1.68
C THR A 33 5.93 8.82 -1.87
N GLN A 34 6.28 10.08 -2.14
CA GLN A 34 5.34 11.20 -2.23
C GLN A 34 4.32 11.19 -1.07
N PRO A 35 4.78 11.25 0.20
CA PRO A 35 3.90 11.17 1.34
C PRO A 35 3.01 12.41 1.43
N ALA A 36 1.74 12.21 1.78
CA ALA A 36 0.81 13.32 2.02
C ALA A 36 1.22 14.17 3.24
N ASP A 37 1.80 13.52 4.26
CA ASP A 37 2.39 14.17 5.43
C ASP A 37 3.88 13.80 5.53
N VAL A 38 4.75 14.77 5.26
CA VAL A 38 6.20 14.59 5.27
C VAL A 38 6.75 14.42 6.69
N LEU A 39 6.17 15.09 7.69
CA LEU A 39 6.66 15.04 9.08
C LEU A 39 6.37 13.68 9.71
N GLN A 40 5.13 13.21 9.58
CA GLN A 40 4.76 11.88 10.06
C GLN A 40 5.55 10.78 9.33
N TRP A 41 5.75 10.94 8.02
CA TRP A 41 6.58 10.02 7.24
C TRP A 41 8.05 10.02 7.68
N ALA A 42 8.62 11.20 7.94
CA ALA A 42 10.01 11.33 8.39
C ALA A 42 10.25 10.65 9.75
N ALA A 43 9.31 10.79 10.68
CA ALA A 43 9.36 10.12 11.97
C ALA A 43 9.39 8.58 11.79
N GLY A 44 8.56 8.05 10.89
CA GLY A 44 8.59 6.63 10.54
C GLY A 44 9.89 6.21 9.85
N TYR A 45 10.39 7.00 8.90
CA TYR A 45 11.63 6.72 8.15
C TYR A 45 12.84 6.60 9.07
N PHE A 46 13.08 7.59 9.95
CA PHE A 46 14.23 7.55 10.85
C PHE A 46 14.08 6.51 11.95
N SER A 47 12.84 6.25 12.41
CA SER A 47 12.58 5.15 13.36
C SER A 47 12.95 3.81 12.73
N ALA A 48 12.54 3.56 11.49
CA ALA A 48 12.90 2.34 10.76
C ALA A 48 14.42 2.25 10.50
N LEU A 49 15.04 3.35 10.07
CA LEU A 49 16.49 3.42 9.82
C LEU A 49 17.30 3.08 11.07
N SER A 50 16.87 3.57 12.24
CA SER A 50 17.54 3.29 13.52
C SER A 50 17.42 1.84 13.97
N ARG A 51 16.35 1.14 13.57
CA ARG A 51 16.06 -0.26 13.93
C ARG A 51 16.60 -1.25 12.90
N GLY A 52 17.05 -0.78 11.73
CA GLY A 52 17.41 -1.63 10.60
C GLY A 52 16.20 -2.23 9.87
N ASP A 53 15.01 -1.67 10.10
CA ASP A 53 13.76 -2.12 9.47
C ASP A 53 13.72 -1.69 7.99
N PRO A 54 12.94 -2.40 7.15
CA PRO A 54 12.73 -2.00 5.77
C PRO A 54 12.17 -0.57 5.70
N LEU A 55 12.92 0.31 5.04
CA LEU A 55 12.54 1.70 4.89
C LEU A 55 11.25 1.80 4.05
N PRO A 56 10.42 2.84 4.28
CA PRO A 56 9.27 3.13 3.44
C PRO A 56 9.78 3.56 2.06
N VAL A 57 9.97 2.58 1.17
CA VAL A 57 10.30 2.78 -0.23
C VAL A 57 9.07 2.37 -1.02
N LYS A 58 8.60 3.27 -1.91
CA LYS A 58 7.53 2.90 -2.85
C LYS A 58 8.03 1.73 -3.68
N ASP A 59 7.41 0.56 -3.52
CA ASP A 59 7.63 -0.60 -4.38
C ASP A 59 7.52 -0.11 -5.82
N ARG A 60 8.56 -0.39 -6.62
CA ARG A 60 8.58 -0.02 -8.03
C ARG A 60 7.48 -0.83 -8.71
N ILE A 61 6.33 -0.20 -8.97
CA ILE A 61 5.36 -0.74 -9.92
C ILE A 61 6.08 -0.77 -11.26
N GLU A 62 6.49 -1.96 -11.69
CA GLU A 62 6.88 -2.19 -13.07
C GLU A 62 5.65 -1.84 -13.92
N MET A 63 5.73 -0.75 -14.68
CA MET A 63 4.76 -0.47 -15.73
C MET A 63 4.90 -1.57 -16.79
N PRO A 64 3.86 -2.34 -17.11
CA PRO A 64 3.84 -3.05 -18.37
C PRO A 64 3.55 -1.99 -19.45
N VAL A 65 4.52 -1.77 -20.32
CA VAL A 65 4.28 -1.15 -21.62
C VAL A 65 3.14 -1.91 -22.29
N ALA A 66 2.08 -1.19 -22.67
CA ALA A 66 0.94 -1.70 -23.40
C ALA A 66 1.40 -2.34 -24.72
N THR A 67 1.65 -3.65 -24.69
CA THR A 67 1.86 -4.47 -25.88
C THR A 67 0.95 -5.68 -25.78
N GLN A 68 -0.28 -5.46 -26.25
CA GLN A 68 -1.16 -6.42 -26.91
C GLN A 68 -1.38 -7.81 -26.27
N LYS A 69 -2.67 -8.04 -25.95
CA LYS A 69 -3.36 -9.34 -26.03
C LYS A 69 -2.85 -10.47 -25.14
N THR A 70 -3.16 -10.42 -23.84
CA THR A 70 -3.74 -11.54 -23.06
C THR A 70 -4.04 -11.02 -21.65
N ASP A 71 -5.32 -10.83 -21.37
CA ASP A 71 -5.86 -10.12 -20.22
C ASP A 71 -5.98 -11.04 -18.99
N THR A 72 -4.84 -11.34 -18.35
CA THR A 72 -4.82 -11.89 -16.98
C THR A 72 -3.80 -11.11 -16.17
N GLY A 73 -4.04 -9.80 -16.03
CA GLY A 73 -3.18 -8.87 -15.31
C GLY A 73 -3.23 -9.01 -13.78
N LEU A 74 -3.17 -10.22 -13.21
CA LEU A 74 -2.95 -10.39 -11.77
C LEU A 74 -1.45 -10.44 -11.49
N THR A 75 -0.84 -9.27 -11.28
CA THR A 75 0.51 -9.21 -10.73
C THR A 75 0.47 -9.34 -9.21
N GLN A 76 1.49 -9.97 -8.63
CA GLN A 76 1.66 -10.09 -7.18
C GLN A 76 1.66 -8.72 -6.46
N GLY A 77 1.99 -7.65 -7.19
CA GLY A 77 1.90 -6.26 -6.72
C GLY A 77 0.46 -5.75 -6.58
N MET A 78 -0.45 -6.09 -7.50
CA MET A 78 -1.88 -5.76 -7.34
C MET A 78 -2.48 -6.52 -6.15
N LEU A 79 -2.08 -7.77 -5.92
CA LEU A 79 -2.49 -8.53 -4.74
C LEU A 79 -2.07 -7.86 -3.41
N LYS A 80 -0.85 -7.28 -3.36
CA LYS A 80 -0.34 -6.55 -2.18
C LYS A 80 -0.98 -5.18 -1.99
N VAL A 81 -1.32 -4.47 -3.06
CA VAL A 81 -2.05 -3.18 -2.96
C VAL A 81 -3.51 -3.42 -2.55
N LEU A 82 -4.13 -4.52 -3.01
CA LEU A 82 -5.44 -4.96 -2.57
C LEU A 82 -5.46 -5.39 -1.10
N HIS A 83 -4.35 -5.89 -0.55
CA HIS A 83 -4.25 -6.30 0.86
C HIS A 83 -4.47 -5.15 1.87
N LYS A 84 -4.36 -3.88 1.44
CA LYS A 84 -4.65 -2.71 2.29
C LYS A 84 -6.06 -2.13 2.08
N GLN A 85 -6.83 -2.67 1.15
CA GLN A 85 -8.22 -2.29 0.95
C GLN A 85 -9.10 -3.37 1.60
N SER A 86 -10.02 -2.97 2.47
CA SER A 86 -10.91 -3.86 3.22
C SER A 86 -11.47 -5.03 2.38
N LEU A 87 -11.81 -6.16 3.02
CA LEU A 87 -12.43 -7.33 2.39
C LEU A 87 -13.51 -6.97 1.35
N ASN A 88 -14.33 -5.95 1.65
CA ASN A 88 -15.36 -5.43 0.74
C ASN A 88 -14.82 -4.89 -0.59
N THR A 89 -13.70 -4.18 -0.57
CA THR A 89 -13.07 -3.65 -1.78
C THR A 89 -12.43 -4.76 -2.61
N ALA A 90 -11.76 -5.71 -1.96
CA ALA A 90 -11.21 -6.88 -2.65
C ALA A 90 -12.33 -7.69 -3.33
N MET A 91 -13.44 -7.90 -2.63
CA MET A 91 -14.61 -8.57 -3.18
C MET A 91 -15.25 -7.78 -4.32
N LYS A 92 -15.38 -6.46 -4.21
CA LYS A 92 -15.90 -5.62 -5.30
C LYS A 92 -15.08 -5.75 -6.57
N ASN A 93 -13.75 -5.64 -6.46
CA ASN A 93 -12.85 -5.76 -7.60
C ASN A 93 -12.91 -7.17 -8.21
N LEU A 94 -13.02 -8.22 -7.38
CA LEU A 94 -13.17 -9.60 -7.86
C LEU A 94 -14.50 -9.82 -8.59
N CYS A 95 -15.60 -9.23 -8.10
CA CYS A 95 -16.87 -9.24 -8.80
C CYS A 95 -16.76 -8.54 -10.16
N GLU A 96 -16.09 -7.39 -10.24
CA GLU A 96 -15.86 -6.67 -11.50
C GLU A 96 -14.98 -7.46 -12.49
N ILE A 97 -14.04 -8.26 -12.02
CA ILE A 97 -13.15 -9.08 -12.87
C ILE A 97 -13.84 -10.36 -13.34
N LEU A 98 -14.58 -11.04 -12.44
CA LEU A 98 -15.15 -12.36 -12.70
C LEU A 98 -16.56 -12.30 -13.30
N THR A 99 -17.17 -11.11 -13.34
CA THR A 99 -18.49 -10.91 -13.93
C THR A 99 -18.47 -11.13 -15.45
N GLN A 100 -19.60 -11.60 -15.97
CA GLN A 100 -19.88 -11.65 -17.41
C GLN A 100 -20.79 -10.51 -17.85
N ASP A 101 -21.16 -9.61 -16.92
CA ASP A 101 -21.95 -8.43 -17.22
C ASP A 101 -21.17 -7.48 -18.14
N PRO A 102 -21.88 -6.72 -19.00
CA PRO A 102 -21.24 -5.69 -19.81
C PRO A 102 -20.57 -4.61 -18.94
N GLU A 103 -19.57 -3.94 -19.51
CA GLU A 103 -18.80 -2.90 -18.83
C GLU A 103 -19.73 -1.79 -18.29
N GLY A 104 -19.69 -1.56 -16.96
CA GLY A 104 -20.62 -0.65 -16.26
C GLY A 104 -21.90 -1.32 -15.70
N GLY A 105 -22.04 -2.64 -15.83
CA GLY A 105 -23.13 -3.43 -15.26
C GLY A 105 -22.99 -3.75 -13.76
N PRO A 106 -23.95 -4.51 -13.18
CA PRO A 106 -24.01 -4.79 -11.74
C PRO A 106 -22.94 -5.76 -11.20
N ALA A 107 -22.00 -6.21 -12.05
CA ALA A 107 -20.89 -7.09 -11.69
C ALA A 107 -21.33 -8.40 -10.99
N ARG A 108 -22.36 -9.08 -11.52
CA ARG A 108 -22.93 -10.30 -10.95
C ARG A 108 -22.02 -11.49 -11.17
N ILE A 109 -21.75 -12.21 -10.08
CA ILE A 109 -21.03 -13.49 -10.12
C ILE A 109 -21.86 -14.59 -9.45
N PRO A 110 -21.69 -15.86 -9.83
CA PRO A 110 -22.35 -16.97 -9.13
C PRO A 110 -21.98 -17.00 -7.64
N PHE A 111 -22.96 -17.24 -6.78
CA PHE A 111 -22.75 -17.32 -5.32
C PHE A 111 -21.66 -18.34 -4.92
N LYS A 112 -21.54 -19.46 -5.67
CA LYS A 112 -20.48 -20.45 -5.46
C LYS A 112 -19.08 -19.86 -5.64
N THR A 113 -18.92 -18.97 -6.62
CA THR A 113 -17.66 -18.26 -6.87
C THR A 113 -17.43 -17.21 -5.79
N PHE A 114 -18.45 -16.44 -5.45
CA PHE A 114 -18.39 -15.42 -4.39
C PHE A 114 -17.98 -16.03 -3.04
N SER A 115 -18.65 -17.10 -2.60
CA SER A 115 -18.40 -17.76 -1.32
C SER A 115 -17.00 -18.36 -1.22
N TYR A 116 -16.51 -18.99 -2.30
CA TYR A 116 -15.16 -19.53 -2.35
C TYR A 116 -14.10 -18.42 -2.16
N VAL A 117 -14.25 -17.32 -2.88
CA VAL A 117 -13.29 -16.21 -2.85
C VAL A 117 -13.37 -15.46 -1.52
N TYR A 118 -14.57 -15.20 -1.00
CA TYR A 118 -14.79 -14.53 0.29
C TYR A 118 -14.13 -15.30 1.44
N ARG A 119 -14.28 -16.63 1.47
CA ARG A 119 -13.67 -17.50 2.47
C ARG A 119 -12.15 -17.53 2.38
N TYR A 120 -11.61 -17.49 1.16
CA TYR A 120 -10.18 -17.39 0.95
C TYR A 120 -9.64 -16.06 1.47
N LEU A 121 -10.26 -14.94 1.11
CA LEU A 121 -9.82 -13.62 1.53
C LEU A 121 -9.96 -13.40 3.04
N SER A 122 -11.05 -13.85 3.65
CA SER A 122 -11.22 -13.75 5.11
C SER A 122 -10.21 -14.60 5.87
N SER A 123 -9.77 -15.73 5.30
CA SER A 123 -8.71 -16.54 5.91
C SER A 123 -7.32 -15.88 5.92
N LEU A 124 -7.12 -14.86 5.09
CA LEU A 124 -5.87 -14.08 5.04
C LEU A 124 -5.86 -12.94 6.06
N ASP A 125 -7.00 -12.60 6.64
CA ASP A 125 -7.17 -11.55 7.63
C ASP A 125 -7.29 -12.20 9.02
N SER A 126 -6.29 -11.98 9.88
CA SER A 126 -6.24 -12.58 11.22
C SER A 126 -7.31 -12.04 12.18
N ASP A 127 -7.98 -10.95 11.82
CA ASP A 127 -8.99 -10.31 12.65
C ASP A 127 -10.41 -10.82 12.37
N ILE A 128 -10.61 -11.64 11.32
CA ILE A 128 -11.93 -12.16 10.94
C ILE A 128 -12.06 -13.61 11.37
N ALA A 129 -13.02 -13.89 12.27
CA ALA A 129 -13.28 -15.26 12.68
C ALA A 129 -13.96 -16.05 11.55
N THR A 130 -13.57 -17.33 11.39
CA THR A 130 -14.21 -18.23 10.42
C THR A 130 -15.71 -18.39 10.66
N SER A 131 -16.17 -18.28 11.92
CA SER A 131 -17.59 -18.32 12.27
C SER A 131 -18.36 -17.11 11.75
N GLU A 132 -17.75 -15.92 11.77
CA GLU A 132 -18.37 -14.69 11.24
C GLU A 132 -18.46 -14.73 9.72
N THR A 133 -17.42 -15.28 9.07
CA THR A 133 -17.42 -15.52 7.62
C THR A 133 -18.59 -16.41 7.20
N GLU A 134 -18.78 -17.55 7.89
CA GLU A 134 -19.84 -18.50 7.56
C GLU A 134 -21.24 -17.94 7.91
N ALA A 135 -21.37 -17.20 9.02
CA ALA A 135 -22.62 -16.54 9.38
C ALA A 135 -23.04 -15.48 8.35
N TYR A 136 -22.08 -14.69 7.86
CA TYR A 136 -22.31 -13.73 6.79
C TYR A 136 -22.74 -14.43 5.49
N LEU A 137 -21.99 -15.45 5.05
CA LEU A 137 -22.32 -16.21 3.84
C LEU A 137 -23.69 -16.90 3.93
N ALA A 138 -24.07 -17.39 5.11
CA ALA A 138 -25.39 -17.98 5.36
C ALA A 138 -26.50 -16.92 5.23
N SER A 139 -26.34 -15.75 5.88
CA SER A 139 -27.32 -14.66 5.79
C SER A 139 -27.49 -14.13 4.36
N LEU A 140 -26.40 -14.07 3.59
CA LEU A 140 -26.44 -13.62 2.19
C LEU A 140 -27.12 -14.65 1.28
N LYS A 141 -26.94 -15.94 1.56
CA LYS A 141 -27.60 -17.03 0.83
C LYS A 141 -29.10 -17.05 1.08
N ASP A 142 -29.54 -16.78 2.31
CA ASP A 142 -30.96 -16.70 2.65
C ASP A 142 -31.64 -15.44 2.08
N SER A 143 -30.86 -14.41 1.70
CA SER A 143 -31.37 -13.17 1.11
C SER A 143 -31.38 -13.14 -0.43
N MET A 144 -30.94 -14.20 -1.11
CA MET A 144 -30.92 -14.33 -2.58
C MET A 144 -32.10 -15.16 -3.09
#